data_AF-A0AA50H859-F1
#
_entry.id   AF-A0AA50H859-F1
#
_cell.length_a   1.000
_cell.length_b   1.000
_cell.length_c   1.000
_cell.angle_alpha   90.00
_cell.angle_beta   90.00
_cell.angle_gamma   90.00
#
_symmetry.space_group_name_H-M   'P 1'
#
loop_
_entity.id
_entity.type
_entity.pdbx_description
1 polymer ?
#
loop_
_entity_poly.entity_id
_entity_poly.type
_entity_poly.pdbx_seq_one_letter_code
_entity_poly.pdbx_strand_id
1 'polypeptide(L)'
;MGFRIDKLGVVIAALLAYGGFLAPFANFRANRIVPGEARWIIEALPAGYGAALLAFIAVAIALILLKTPTLFRLVLGLVALLALAVLIGVSAGHLTPPENTYARVSPASGFWLSSFAFALLTADALARLRLSPLVRIALLLAVAATVAGLLVSGIWDGLSILKEYGSRAETFWLEAGRHVVLALGSLAAACLVGLPLGILCHRVPSLRAGVLNGLNIIQTIPSIALFGLLIAPLGWIALNVPGASALGIRGIGAAPAFVALFLYSLLPVVANTVVGLAGVPRDANDAARGIGMTGRQRLFGVELPLAFPVILTGIRIVLVQNIGLATIAALIGGGGFGVFVFQGIGQTAMDLVLLGAVPTVALAFAAAVVLDAATELSNSKRGRAA
;
A
#
# COMPACT_ATOMS: atom_id res chain seq x y z
N MET A 1 -20.14 -14.11 35.31
CA MET A 1 -19.39 -14.13 34.04
C MET A 1 -19.30 -12.69 33.54
N GLY A 2 -18.19 -11.98 33.85
CA GLY A 2 -18.12 -10.53 33.64
C GLY A 2 -18.07 -10.15 32.17
N PHE A 3 -18.97 -9.27 31.74
CA PHE A 3 -18.97 -8.63 30.41
C PHE A 3 -17.67 -7.82 30.26
N ARG A 4 -16.62 -8.45 29.73
CA ARG A 4 -15.37 -7.75 29.42
C ARG A 4 -15.47 -7.21 28.01
N ILE A 5 -15.83 -5.94 27.90
CA ILE A 5 -15.92 -5.17 26.66
C ILE A 5 -14.55 -5.12 25.97
N ASP A 6 -14.52 -5.36 24.66
CA ASP A 6 -13.34 -5.18 23.83
C ASP A 6 -13.21 -3.72 23.40
N LYS A 7 -12.13 -3.04 23.82
CA LYS A 7 -11.89 -1.62 23.51
C LYS A 7 -11.85 -1.37 21.99
N LEU A 8 -11.22 -2.26 21.23
CA LEU A 8 -11.19 -2.14 19.77
C LEU A 8 -12.57 -2.44 19.18
N GLY A 9 -13.25 -3.44 19.74
CA GLY A 9 -14.62 -3.80 19.36
C GLY A 9 -15.61 -2.63 19.50
N VAL A 10 -15.50 -1.82 20.56
CA VAL A 10 -16.35 -0.62 20.74
C VAL A 10 -16.13 0.40 19.64
N VAL A 11 -14.86 0.67 19.27
CA VAL A 11 -14.54 1.63 18.19
C VAL A 11 -15.09 1.13 16.86
N ILE A 12 -14.87 -0.15 16.53
CA ILE A 12 -15.39 -0.77 15.30
C ILE A 12 -16.93 -0.72 15.29
N ALA A 13 -17.58 -1.05 16.40
CA ALA A 13 -19.03 -0.99 16.53
C ALA A 13 -19.58 0.43 16.36
N ALA A 14 -18.92 1.45 16.92
CA ALA A 14 -19.31 2.85 16.75
C ALA A 14 -19.19 3.32 15.29
N LEU A 15 -18.10 2.93 14.60
CA LEU A 15 -17.91 3.22 13.18
C LEU A 15 -18.99 2.54 12.31
N LEU A 16 -19.35 1.29 12.63
CA LEU A 16 -20.43 0.57 11.95
C LEU A 16 -21.81 1.18 12.22
N ALA A 17 -22.07 1.61 13.45
CA ALA A 17 -23.33 2.24 13.81
C ALA A 17 -23.51 3.54 13.02
N TYR A 18 -22.48 4.39 12.98
CA TYR A 18 -22.53 5.62 12.19
C TYR A 18 -22.57 5.33 10.69
N GLY A 19 -21.69 4.47 10.19
CA GLY A 19 -21.58 4.14 8.76
C GLY A 19 -22.83 3.46 8.19
N GLY A 20 -23.49 2.62 8.97
CA GLY A 20 -24.69 1.89 8.55
C GLY A 20 -25.98 2.69 8.72
N PHE A 21 -26.13 3.44 9.82
CA PHE A 21 -27.42 4.03 10.19
C PHE A 21 -27.48 5.55 10.12
N LEU A 22 -26.35 6.26 9.99
CA LEU A 22 -26.29 7.73 10.05
C LEU A 22 -25.56 8.36 8.87
N ALA A 23 -25.09 7.56 7.92
CA ALA A 23 -24.31 8.03 6.78
C ALA A 23 -24.84 7.43 5.45
N PRO A 24 -24.74 8.18 4.34
CA PRO A 24 -25.17 7.69 3.04
C PRO A 24 -24.29 6.54 2.55
N PHE A 25 -24.90 5.56 1.89
CA PHE A 25 -24.22 4.39 1.35
C PHE A 25 -23.60 4.66 -0.02
N ALA A 26 -24.36 5.35 -0.89
CA ALA A 26 -23.94 5.70 -2.24
C ALA A 26 -24.32 7.16 -2.55
N ASN A 27 -23.59 7.76 -3.48
CA ASN A 27 -23.94 9.04 -4.08
C ASN A 27 -24.39 8.82 -5.51
N PHE A 28 -25.58 9.30 -5.87
CA PHE A 28 -26.09 9.29 -7.23
C PHE A 28 -25.89 10.67 -7.88
N ARG A 29 -25.37 10.70 -9.10
CA ARG A 29 -25.27 11.89 -9.94
C ARG A 29 -25.84 11.59 -11.31
N ALA A 30 -26.72 12.45 -11.82
CA ALA A 30 -27.29 12.28 -13.16
C ALA A 30 -26.22 12.37 -14.27
N ASN A 31 -25.16 13.16 -14.04
CA ASN A 31 -23.99 13.28 -14.91
C ASN A 31 -22.81 13.92 -14.11
N ARG A 32 -21.70 14.27 -14.77
CA ARG A 32 -20.53 14.88 -14.10
C ARG A 32 -20.77 16.32 -13.58
N ILE A 33 -21.82 17.00 -13.99
CA ILE A 33 -22.07 18.43 -13.73
C ILE A 33 -23.08 18.59 -12.58
N VAL A 34 -24.08 17.71 -12.52
CA VAL A 34 -25.13 17.78 -11.51
C VAL A 34 -24.58 17.38 -10.12
N PRO A 35 -24.90 18.14 -9.05
CA PRO A 35 -24.54 17.77 -7.68
C PRO A 35 -25.00 16.36 -7.31
N GLY A 36 -24.24 15.70 -6.44
CA GLY A 36 -24.58 14.35 -5.97
C GLY A 36 -25.69 14.34 -4.94
N GLU A 37 -26.63 13.42 -5.12
CA GLU A 37 -27.66 13.09 -4.14
C GLU A 37 -27.19 11.93 -3.27
N ALA A 38 -27.16 12.17 -1.97
CA ALA A 38 -26.81 11.17 -0.97
C ALA A 38 -27.95 10.15 -0.83
N ARG A 39 -27.64 8.86 -1.00
CA ARG A 39 -28.59 7.76 -0.90
C ARG A 39 -28.25 6.86 0.27
N TRP A 40 -29.20 6.72 1.19
CA TRP A 40 -29.07 5.87 2.37
C TRP A 40 -29.20 4.39 1.98
N ILE A 41 -28.81 3.45 2.85
CA ILE A 41 -28.80 2.00 2.52
C ILE A 41 -30.16 1.52 1.95
N ILE A 42 -31.27 2.00 2.51
CA ILE A 42 -32.63 1.60 2.09
C ILE A 42 -32.99 2.14 0.70
N GLU A 43 -32.48 3.32 0.35
CA GLU A 43 -32.74 3.99 -0.94
C GLU A 43 -31.76 3.56 -2.03
N ALA A 44 -30.53 3.22 -1.64
CA ALA A 44 -29.46 2.87 -2.56
C ALA A 44 -29.56 1.45 -3.09
N LEU A 45 -30.29 0.57 -2.41
CA LEU A 45 -30.37 -0.86 -2.72
C LEU A 45 -31.80 -1.29 -3.05
N PRO A 46 -31.98 -2.33 -3.87
CA PRO A 46 -33.30 -2.89 -4.11
C PRO A 46 -33.96 -3.36 -2.81
N ALA A 47 -35.30 -3.40 -2.81
CA ALA A 47 -36.10 -3.83 -1.68
C ALA A 47 -35.63 -5.21 -1.17
N GLY A 48 -35.51 -5.35 0.16
CA GLY A 48 -34.98 -6.54 0.82
C GLY A 48 -33.48 -6.50 1.06
N TYR A 49 -32.66 -6.11 0.07
CA TYR A 49 -31.19 -6.04 0.25
C TYR A 49 -30.77 -4.97 1.25
N GLY A 50 -31.39 -3.78 1.19
CA GLY A 50 -31.11 -2.70 2.15
C GLY A 50 -31.44 -3.10 3.59
N ALA A 51 -32.63 -3.69 3.80
CA ALA A 51 -33.04 -4.18 5.12
C ALA A 51 -32.14 -5.31 5.63
N ALA A 52 -31.76 -6.25 4.76
CA ALA A 52 -30.85 -7.34 5.10
C ALA A 52 -29.46 -6.82 5.49
N LEU A 53 -28.91 -5.82 4.79
CA LEU A 53 -27.63 -5.21 5.13
C LEU A 53 -27.69 -4.50 6.50
N LEU A 54 -28.75 -3.74 6.77
CA LEU A 54 -28.92 -3.07 8.07
C LEU A 54 -29.06 -4.08 9.22
N ALA A 55 -29.85 -5.14 9.02
CA ALA A 55 -29.97 -6.22 9.99
C ALA A 55 -28.62 -6.92 10.23
N PHE A 56 -27.87 -7.20 9.17
CA PHE A 56 -26.52 -7.75 9.27
C PHE A 56 -25.58 -6.83 10.06
N ILE A 57 -25.57 -5.52 9.77
CA ILE A 57 -24.74 -4.55 10.50
C ILE A 57 -25.14 -4.50 11.99
N ALA A 58 -26.43 -4.49 12.32
CA ALA A 58 -26.90 -4.51 13.70
C ALA A 58 -26.43 -5.76 14.45
N VAL A 59 -26.55 -6.93 13.82
CA VAL A 59 -26.07 -8.20 14.39
C VAL A 59 -24.55 -8.19 14.53
N ALA A 60 -23.82 -7.71 13.52
CA ALA A 60 -22.37 -7.60 13.58
C ALA A 60 -21.90 -6.69 14.72
N ILE A 61 -22.54 -5.54 14.92
CA ILE A 61 -22.27 -4.63 16.05
C ILE A 61 -22.42 -5.37 17.38
N ALA A 62 -23.54 -6.08 17.59
CA ALA A 62 -23.76 -6.85 18.81
C ALA A 62 -22.67 -7.91 19.02
N LEU A 63 -22.31 -8.65 17.98
CA LEU A 63 -21.28 -9.71 18.04
C LEU A 63 -19.85 -9.19 18.26
N ILE A 64 -19.53 -8.01 17.73
CA ILE A 64 -18.20 -7.38 17.87
C ILE A 64 -18.00 -6.83 19.28
N LEU A 65 -19.06 -6.31 19.92
CA LEU A 65 -19.04 -5.87 21.31
C LEU A 65 -18.80 -7.04 22.29
N LEU A 66 -19.15 -8.26 21.89
CA LEU A 66 -18.90 -9.49 22.64
C LEU A 66 -17.48 -10.02 22.40
N LYS A 67 -16.96 -10.76 23.38
CA LYS A 67 -15.72 -11.53 23.24
C LYS A 67 -15.96 -12.78 22.40
N THR A 68 -15.84 -12.61 21.09
CA THR A 68 -15.97 -13.68 20.10
C THR A 68 -14.60 -14.28 19.71
N PRO A 69 -14.55 -15.56 19.30
CA PRO A 69 -13.32 -16.18 18.82
C PRO A 69 -12.68 -15.42 17.64
N THR A 70 -11.35 -15.42 17.57
CA THR A 70 -10.61 -14.67 16.54
C THR A 70 -10.94 -15.12 15.11
N LEU A 71 -11.07 -16.44 14.89
CA LEU A 71 -11.45 -16.98 13.59
C LEU A 71 -12.86 -16.52 13.17
N PHE A 72 -13.80 -16.47 14.11
CA PHE A 72 -15.15 -15.97 13.85
C PHE A 72 -15.13 -14.51 13.40
N ARG A 73 -14.35 -13.66 14.08
CA ARG A 73 -14.18 -12.25 13.71
C ARG A 73 -13.55 -12.07 12.33
N LEU A 74 -12.58 -12.92 11.99
CA LEU A 74 -11.98 -12.95 10.65
C LEU A 74 -13.04 -13.27 9.58
N VAL A 75 -13.80 -14.35 9.76
CA VAL A 75 -14.84 -14.77 8.82
C VAL A 75 -15.92 -13.70 8.70
N LEU A 76 -16.39 -13.14 9.82
CA LEU A 76 -17.36 -12.06 9.84
C LEU A 76 -16.87 -10.84 9.06
N GLY A 77 -15.62 -10.42 9.29
CA GLY A 77 -15.00 -9.30 8.58
C GLY A 77 -14.88 -9.53 7.07
N LEU A 78 -14.39 -10.71 6.66
CA LEU A 78 -14.25 -11.06 5.23
C LEU A 78 -15.60 -11.15 4.52
N VAL A 79 -16.59 -11.81 5.13
CA VAL A 79 -17.96 -11.91 4.58
C VAL A 79 -18.60 -10.53 4.48
N ALA A 80 -18.44 -9.68 5.50
CA ALA A 80 -18.97 -8.32 5.48
C ALA A 80 -18.33 -7.46 4.38
N LEU A 81 -17.00 -7.54 4.21
CA LEU A 81 -16.29 -6.83 3.14
C LEU A 81 -16.75 -7.29 1.76
N LEU A 82 -16.91 -8.59 1.55
CA LEU A 82 -17.44 -9.13 0.30
C LEU A 82 -18.89 -8.69 0.07
N ALA A 83 -19.74 -8.73 1.09
CA ALA A 83 -21.13 -8.28 0.99
C ALA A 83 -21.20 -6.79 0.62
N LEU A 84 -20.42 -5.93 1.28
CA LEU A 84 -20.34 -4.50 0.95
C LEU A 84 -19.85 -4.28 -0.49
N ALA A 85 -18.79 -5.00 -0.91
CA ALA A 85 -18.24 -4.95 -2.25
C ALA A 85 -19.27 -5.35 -3.34
N VAL A 86 -20.07 -6.37 -3.09
CA VAL A 86 -21.16 -6.79 -4.00
C VAL A 86 -22.28 -5.77 -4.00
N LEU A 87 -22.76 -5.36 -2.82
CA LEU A 87 -23.92 -4.49 -2.67
C LEU A 87 -23.67 -3.09 -3.21
N ILE A 88 -22.45 -2.55 -3.13
CA ILE A 88 -22.15 -1.26 -3.77
C ILE A 88 -22.26 -1.35 -5.29
N GLY A 89 -21.88 -2.48 -5.90
CA GLY A 89 -22.11 -2.74 -7.32
C GLY A 89 -23.59 -2.85 -7.68
N VAL A 90 -24.36 -3.59 -6.88
CA VAL A 90 -25.83 -3.69 -7.01
C VAL A 90 -26.49 -2.31 -6.92
N SER A 91 -26.02 -1.44 -6.02
CA SER A 91 -26.54 -0.08 -5.90
C SER A 91 -26.38 0.73 -7.19
N ALA A 92 -25.28 0.51 -7.92
CA ALA A 92 -25.03 1.20 -9.18
C ALA A 92 -26.04 0.80 -10.25
N GLY A 93 -26.36 -0.50 -10.36
CA GLY A 93 -27.39 -0.99 -11.27
C GLY A 93 -28.81 -0.57 -10.86
N HIS A 94 -29.09 -0.49 -9.56
CA HIS A 94 -30.41 -0.09 -9.06
C HIS A 94 -30.71 1.41 -9.26
N LEU A 95 -29.73 2.26 -8.99
CA LEU A 95 -29.89 3.72 -9.06
C LEU A 95 -29.76 4.28 -10.48
N THR A 96 -29.17 3.53 -11.42
CA THR A 96 -28.96 4.00 -12.79
C THR A 96 -30.17 3.65 -13.67
N PRO A 97 -30.85 4.64 -14.26
CA PRO A 97 -31.93 4.37 -15.22
C PRO A 97 -31.40 3.58 -16.44
N PRO A 98 -32.18 2.62 -17.00
CA PRO A 98 -31.72 1.72 -18.07
C PRO A 98 -31.15 2.42 -19.31
N GLU A 99 -31.65 3.61 -19.64
CA GLU A 99 -31.23 4.37 -20.83
C GLU A 99 -30.12 5.41 -20.54
N ASN A 100 -29.72 5.57 -19.28
CA ASN A 100 -28.80 6.64 -18.89
C ASN A 100 -27.36 6.15 -18.69
N THR A 101 -26.56 6.24 -19.76
CA THR A 101 -25.14 5.89 -19.72
C THR A 101 -24.28 6.92 -18.96
N TYR A 102 -24.76 8.16 -18.83
CA TYR A 102 -24.05 9.27 -18.18
C TYR A 102 -24.16 9.28 -16.65
N ALA A 103 -25.17 8.61 -16.09
CA ALA A 103 -25.39 8.52 -14.65
C ALA A 103 -24.18 7.93 -13.94
N ARG A 104 -23.93 8.39 -12.71
CA ARG A 104 -22.74 8.09 -11.94
C ARG A 104 -23.11 7.75 -10.52
N VAL A 105 -22.81 6.52 -10.14
CA VAL A 105 -22.96 6.05 -8.76
C VAL A 105 -21.56 5.88 -8.16
N SER A 106 -21.32 6.47 -7.00
CA SER A 106 -20.04 6.32 -6.30
C SER A 106 -20.27 5.94 -4.84
N PRO A 107 -19.34 5.19 -4.22
CA PRO A 107 -19.47 4.87 -2.80
C PRO A 107 -19.39 6.12 -1.93
N ALA A 108 -20.30 6.25 -0.97
CA ALA A 108 -20.37 7.39 -0.06
C ALA A 108 -19.77 7.06 1.33
N SER A 109 -19.83 8.01 2.26
CA SER A 109 -19.14 7.92 3.56
C SER A 109 -19.57 6.70 4.38
N GLY A 110 -20.84 6.30 4.33
CA GLY A 110 -21.35 5.12 5.02
C GLY A 110 -20.73 3.81 4.52
N PHE A 111 -20.56 3.67 3.20
CA PHE A 111 -19.83 2.54 2.60
C PHE A 111 -18.37 2.52 3.05
N TRP A 112 -17.67 3.66 2.97
CA TRP A 112 -16.25 3.74 3.31
C TRP A 112 -16.00 3.47 4.80
N LEU A 113 -16.81 4.05 5.69
CA LEU A 113 -16.69 3.83 7.13
C LEU A 113 -17.01 2.38 7.51
N SER A 114 -18.04 1.79 6.91
CA SER A 114 -18.38 0.37 7.15
C SER A 114 -17.28 -0.57 6.65
N SER A 115 -16.77 -0.32 5.44
CA SER A 115 -15.66 -1.09 4.87
C SER A 115 -14.40 -0.95 5.72
N PHE A 116 -14.08 0.26 6.17
CA PHE A 116 -12.95 0.51 7.07
C PHE A 116 -13.12 -0.23 8.40
N ALA A 117 -14.30 -0.20 9.01
CA ALA A 117 -14.57 -0.89 10.26
C ALA A 117 -14.41 -2.42 10.13
N PHE A 118 -14.95 -3.03 9.07
CA PHE A 118 -14.76 -4.46 8.83
C PHE A 118 -13.32 -4.83 8.39
N ALA A 119 -12.63 -3.93 7.70
CA ALA A 119 -11.20 -4.10 7.41
C ALA A 119 -10.35 -4.06 8.69
N LEU A 120 -10.65 -3.17 9.64
CA LEU A 120 -10.01 -3.15 10.96
C LEU A 120 -10.27 -4.43 11.74
N LEU A 121 -11.52 -4.94 11.74
CA LEU A 121 -11.87 -6.21 12.37
C LEU A 121 -11.07 -7.37 11.77
N THR A 122 -10.98 -7.41 10.44
CA THR A 122 -10.22 -8.41 9.68
C THR A 122 -8.73 -8.33 10.01
N ALA A 123 -8.16 -7.13 10.00
CA ALA A 123 -6.75 -6.90 10.26
C ALA A 123 -6.35 -7.27 11.70
N ASP A 124 -7.16 -6.91 12.70
CA ASP A 124 -6.94 -7.32 14.10
C ASP A 124 -7.00 -8.85 14.26
N ALA A 125 -7.97 -9.49 13.62
CA ALA A 125 -8.07 -10.95 13.65
C ALA A 125 -6.86 -11.63 13.00
N LEU A 126 -6.41 -11.15 11.83
CA LEU A 126 -5.22 -11.66 11.14
C LEU A 126 -3.95 -11.48 11.98
N ALA A 127 -3.79 -10.33 12.63
CA ALA A 127 -2.64 -10.05 13.51
C ALA A 127 -2.59 -10.99 14.72
N ARG A 128 -3.74 -11.41 15.23
CA ARG A 128 -3.84 -12.35 16.37
C ARG A 128 -3.63 -13.81 15.99
N LEU A 129 -4.02 -14.22 14.77
CA LEU A 129 -3.96 -15.62 14.32
C LEU A 129 -2.54 -16.13 14.01
N ARG A 130 -1.52 -15.25 13.96
CA ARG A 130 -0.12 -15.61 13.67
C ARG A 130 0.01 -16.58 12.49
N LEU A 131 -0.70 -16.27 11.41
CA LEU A 131 -0.79 -17.13 10.24
C LEU A 131 0.60 -17.42 9.65
N SER A 132 0.79 -18.64 9.14
CA SER A 132 2.03 -18.99 8.44
C SER A 132 2.20 -18.16 7.15
N PRO A 133 3.43 -17.98 6.65
CA PRO A 133 3.71 -17.21 5.45
C PRO A 133 2.87 -17.63 4.23
N LEU A 134 2.73 -18.93 4.04
CA LEU A 134 1.99 -19.50 2.91
C LEU A 134 0.49 -19.20 3.00
N VAL A 135 -0.07 -19.22 4.21
CA VAL A 135 -1.49 -18.87 4.42
C VAL A 135 -1.72 -17.38 4.16
N ARG A 136 -0.79 -16.50 4.54
CA ARG A 136 -0.89 -15.06 4.21
C ARG A 136 -0.88 -14.83 2.69
N ILE A 137 0.00 -15.51 1.96
CA ILE A 137 0.04 -15.47 0.49
C ILE A 137 -1.27 -16.03 -0.10
N ALA A 138 -1.74 -17.17 0.39
CA ALA A 138 -2.99 -17.78 -0.10
C ALA A 138 -4.20 -16.85 0.12
N LEU A 139 -4.27 -16.17 1.26
CA LEU A 139 -5.30 -15.16 1.53
C LEU A 139 -5.20 -13.96 0.59
N LEU A 140 -3.99 -13.44 0.33
CA LEU A 140 -3.79 -12.36 -0.64
C LEU A 140 -4.26 -12.78 -2.04
N LEU A 141 -3.92 -13.99 -2.48
CA LEU A 141 -4.36 -14.53 -3.77
C LEU A 141 -5.87 -14.74 -3.81
N ALA A 142 -6.48 -15.21 -2.72
CA ALA A 142 -7.94 -15.37 -2.63
C ALA A 142 -8.66 -14.02 -2.71
N VAL A 143 -8.15 -12.98 -2.04
CA VAL A 143 -8.67 -11.61 -2.15
C VAL A 143 -8.51 -11.08 -3.57
N ALA A 144 -7.33 -11.25 -4.18
CA ALA A 144 -7.08 -10.83 -5.56
C ALA A 144 -8.01 -11.55 -6.56
N ALA A 145 -8.21 -12.86 -6.40
CA ALA A 145 -9.13 -13.65 -7.22
C ALA A 145 -10.59 -13.22 -7.03
N THR A 146 -10.99 -12.88 -5.80
CA THR A 146 -12.32 -12.36 -5.50
C THR A 146 -12.56 -11.02 -6.18
N VAL A 147 -11.60 -10.08 -6.06
CA VAL A 147 -11.67 -8.78 -6.74
C VAL A 147 -11.69 -8.95 -8.25
N ALA A 148 -10.87 -9.83 -8.82
CA ALA A 148 -10.88 -10.16 -10.24
C ALA A 148 -12.23 -10.75 -10.68
N GLY A 149 -12.81 -11.65 -9.88
CA GLY A 149 -14.14 -12.21 -10.14
C GLY A 149 -15.25 -11.15 -10.15
N LEU A 150 -15.19 -10.16 -9.25
CA LEU A 150 -16.12 -9.03 -9.23
C LEU A 150 -15.93 -8.09 -10.43
N LEU A 151 -14.69 -7.89 -10.89
CA LEU A 151 -14.42 -7.12 -12.10
C LEU A 151 -14.95 -7.83 -13.36
N VAL A 152 -14.69 -9.14 -13.47
CA VAL A 152 -15.11 -9.95 -14.64
C VAL A 152 -16.62 -10.15 -14.68
N SER A 153 -17.31 -10.18 -13.54
CA SER A 153 -18.77 -10.33 -13.51
C SER A 153 -19.53 -9.09 -14.00
N GLY A 154 -18.85 -7.95 -14.17
CA GLY A 154 -19.46 -6.68 -14.56
C GLY A 154 -20.29 -6.00 -13.47
N ILE A 155 -20.32 -6.55 -12.25
CA ILE A 155 -21.13 -5.97 -11.15
C ILE A 155 -20.70 -4.55 -10.77
N TRP A 156 -19.46 -4.18 -11.09
CA TRP A 156 -18.90 -2.86 -10.83
C TRP A 156 -18.91 -1.91 -12.03
N ASP A 157 -19.38 -2.33 -13.20
CA ASP A 157 -19.34 -1.52 -14.43
C ASP A 157 -20.14 -0.22 -14.30
N GLY A 158 -21.20 -0.25 -13.49
CA GLY A 158 -22.01 0.93 -13.17
C GLY A 158 -21.32 1.95 -12.25
N LEU A 159 -20.26 1.55 -11.54
CA LEU A 159 -19.58 2.43 -10.59
C LEU A 159 -18.76 3.50 -11.32
N SER A 160 -18.79 4.72 -10.78
CA SER A 160 -18.14 5.89 -11.39
C SER A 160 -16.63 5.69 -11.59
N ILE A 161 -15.96 4.97 -10.68
CA ILE A 161 -14.52 4.64 -10.79
C ILE A 161 -14.26 3.78 -12.03
N LEU A 162 -15.11 2.77 -12.28
CA LEU A 162 -14.95 1.87 -13.43
C LEU A 162 -15.35 2.55 -14.74
N LYS A 163 -16.32 3.48 -14.69
CA LYS A 163 -16.61 4.37 -15.83
C LYS A 163 -15.43 5.28 -16.16
N GLU A 164 -14.72 5.83 -15.17
CA GLU A 164 -13.47 6.59 -15.39
C GLU A 164 -12.38 5.71 -16.00
N TYR A 165 -12.19 4.51 -15.44
CA TYR A 165 -11.24 3.52 -15.95
C TYR A 165 -11.52 3.19 -17.43
N GLY A 166 -12.78 2.88 -17.78
CA GLY A 166 -13.16 2.52 -19.14
C GLY A 166 -12.77 3.57 -20.18
N SER A 167 -12.92 4.86 -19.85
CA SER A 167 -12.50 5.96 -20.74
C SER A 167 -10.99 6.20 -20.81
N ARG A 168 -10.20 5.61 -19.91
CA ARG A 168 -8.77 5.91 -19.71
C ARG A 168 -7.90 4.65 -19.59
N ALA A 169 -8.39 3.50 -20.02
CA ALA A 169 -7.76 2.21 -19.75
C ALA A 169 -6.32 2.13 -20.27
N GLU A 170 -6.05 2.65 -21.47
CA GLU A 170 -4.69 2.70 -22.04
C GLU A 170 -3.74 3.53 -21.17
N THR A 171 -4.15 4.75 -20.80
CA THR A 171 -3.37 5.61 -19.90
C THR A 171 -3.18 4.96 -18.53
N PHE A 172 -4.19 4.26 -18.02
CA PHE A 172 -4.12 3.58 -16.73
C PHE A 172 -2.99 2.56 -16.70
N TRP A 173 -2.90 1.68 -17.70
CA TRP A 173 -1.86 0.65 -17.75
C TRP A 173 -0.47 1.22 -18.04
N LEU A 174 -0.38 2.27 -18.85
CA LEU A 174 0.87 3.00 -19.06
C LEU A 174 1.40 3.58 -17.74
N GLU A 175 0.54 4.27 -16.99
CA GLU A 175 0.92 4.88 -15.72
C GLU A 175 1.14 3.84 -14.62
N ALA A 176 0.43 2.71 -14.63
CA ALA A 176 0.71 1.58 -13.75
C ALA A 176 2.15 1.06 -13.95
N GLY A 177 2.56 0.88 -15.21
CA GLY A 177 3.93 0.49 -15.55
C GLY A 177 4.97 1.50 -15.06
N ARG A 178 4.73 2.79 -15.29
CA ARG A 178 5.60 3.87 -14.78
C ARG A 178 5.70 3.86 -13.26
N HIS A 179 4.58 3.65 -12.56
CA HIS A 179 4.53 3.59 -11.10
C HIS A 179 5.42 2.47 -10.55
N VAL A 180 5.29 1.26 -11.13
CA VAL A 180 6.07 0.09 -10.73
C VAL A 180 7.56 0.28 -11.04
N VAL A 181 7.90 0.79 -12.23
CA VAL A 181 9.30 1.04 -12.62
C VAL A 181 9.95 2.08 -11.71
N LEU A 182 9.24 3.17 -11.38
CA LEU A 182 9.74 4.18 -10.46
C LEU A 182 9.95 3.59 -9.05
N ALA A 183 8.96 2.91 -8.51
CA ALA A 183 9.02 2.38 -7.14
C ALA A 183 10.06 1.25 -6.98
N LEU A 184 10.10 0.28 -7.89
CA LEU A 184 11.04 -0.84 -7.81
C LEU A 184 12.43 -0.45 -8.31
N GLY A 185 12.54 0.32 -9.39
CA GLY A 185 13.81 0.69 -9.98
C GLY A 185 14.64 1.59 -9.05
N SER A 186 14.00 2.59 -8.42
CA SER A 186 14.71 3.47 -7.49
C SER A 186 15.11 2.76 -6.19
N LEU A 187 14.27 1.84 -5.70
CA LEU A 187 14.63 0.98 -4.56
C LEU A 187 15.78 0.05 -4.92
N ALA A 188 15.76 -0.58 -6.11
CA ALA A 188 16.84 -1.46 -6.55
C ALA A 188 18.17 -0.70 -6.63
N ALA A 189 18.17 0.51 -7.21
CA ALA A 189 19.34 1.38 -7.20
C ALA A 189 19.78 1.73 -5.76
N ALA A 190 18.83 2.03 -4.87
CA ALA A 190 19.12 2.33 -3.47
C ALA A 190 19.67 1.12 -2.71
N CYS A 191 19.26 -0.10 -3.02
CA CYS A 191 19.86 -1.31 -2.47
C CYS A 191 21.28 -1.54 -3.01
N LEU A 192 21.50 -1.33 -4.32
CA LEU A 192 22.82 -1.47 -4.94
C LEU A 192 23.86 -0.53 -4.31
N VAL A 193 23.47 0.69 -3.94
CA VAL A 193 24.36 1.67 -3.30
C VAL A 193 24.33 1.57 -1.77
N GLY A 194 23.13 1.45 -1.20
CA GLY A 194 22.88 1.51 0.22
C GLY A 194 23.32 0.27 0.99
N LEU A 195 23.27 -0.93 0.40
CA LEU A 195 23.77 -2.14 1.08
C LEU A 195 25.30 -2.08 1.25
N PRO A 196 26.12 -1.81 0.21
CA PRO A 196 27.56 -1.60 0.39
C PRO A 196 27.88 -0.47 1.37
N LEU A 197 27.16 0.66 1.28
CA LEU A 197 27.36 1.80 2.16
C LEU A 197 27.03 1.46 3.63
N GLY A 198 25.98 0.68 3.87
CA GLY A 198 25.62 0.16 5.19
C GLY A 198 26.66 -0.81 5.76
N ILE A 199 27.18 -1.72 4.93
CA ILE A 199 28.27 -2.62 5.31
C ILE A 199 29.53 -1.81 5.68
N LEU A 200 29.85 -0.78 4.89
CA LEU A 200 30.97 0.11 5.14
C LEU A 200 30.80 0.88 6.47
N CYS A 201 29.61 1.44 6.71
CA CYS A 201 29.29 2.14 7.96
C CYS A 201 29.35 1.22 9.20
N HIS A 202 29.03 -0.07 9.03
CA HIS A 202 29.17 -1.05 10.10
C HIS A 202 30.65 -1.35 10.39
N ARG A 203 31.49 -1.48 9.35
CA ARG A 203 32.91 -1.79 9.50
C ARG A 203 33.77 -0.62 9.95
N VAL A 204 33.39 0.60 9.59
CA VAL A 204 34.13 1.83 9.87
C VAL A 204 33.24 2.77 10.68
N PRO A 205 33.23 2.64 12.03
CA PRO A 205 32.33 3.39 12.89
C PRO A 205 32.42 4.92 12.76
N SER A 206 33.60 5.44 12.38
CA SER A 206 33.82 6.87 12.16
C SER A 206 33.01 7.42 10.97
N LEU A 207 32.74 6.60 9.94
CA LEU A 207 31.92 7.01 8.79
C LEU A 207 30.43 6.99 9.09
N ARG A 208 29.99 6.17 10.05
CA ARG A 208 28.57 5.92 10.34
C ARG A 208 27.81 7.20 10.64
N ALA A 209 28.34 8.04 11.54
CA ALA A 209 27.66 9.26 11.95
C ALA A 209 27.51 10.25 10.78
N GLY A 210 28.59 10.49 10.03
CA GLY A 210 28.58 11.41 8.88
C GLY A 210 27.61 10.97 7.78
N VAL A 211 27.66 9.69 7.39
CA VAL A 211 26.79 9.14 6.34
C VAL A 211 25.33 9.18 6.76
N LEU A 212 24.99 8.67 7.95
CA LEU A 212 23.59 8.64 8.39
C LEU A 212 23.02 10.04 8.60
N ASN A 213 23.82 10.99 9.13
CA ASN A 213 23.37 12.37 9.28
C ASN A 213 23.15 13.06 7.93
N GLY A 214 24.04 12.86 6.95
CA GLY A 214 23.87 13.38 5.60
C GLY A 214 22.61 12.85 4.91
N LEU A 215 22.38 11.54 4.99
CA LEU A 215 21.18 10.91 4.45
C LEU A 215 19.91 11.35 5.19
N ASN A 216 20.01 11.61 6.51
CA ASN A 216 18.91 12.17 7.30
C ASN A 216 18.53 13.58 6.84
N ILE A 217 19.51 14.46 6.63
CA ILE A 217 19.27 15.82 6.11
C ILE A 217 18.44 15.76 4.82
N ILE A 218 18.79 14.87 3.90
CA ILE A 218 18.05 14.72 2.63
C ILE A 218 16.57 14.33 2.88
N GLN A 219 16.32 13.37 3.78
CA GLN A 219 14.94 12.96 4.10
C GLN A 219 14.12 14.02 4.83
N THR A 220 14.77 15.02 5.46
CA THR A 220 14.06 16.14 6.09
C THR A 220 13.56 17.17 5.09
N ILE A 221 14.11 17.21 3.88
CA ILE A 221 13.66 18.11 2.81
C ILE A 221 12.31 17.60 2.29
N PRO A 222 11.21 18.37 2.30
CA PRO A 222 9.93 17.93 1.76
C PRO A 222 10.04 17.44 0.31
N SER A 223 9.34 16.35 -0.04
CA SER A 223 9.52 15.68 -1.34
C SER A 223 9.26 16.61 -2.54
N ILE A 224 8.22 17.45 -2.45
CA ILE A 224 7.90 18.46 -3.47
C ILE A 224 9.04 19.47 -3.62
N ALA A 225 9.65 19.91 -2.51
CA ALA A 225 10.78 20.83 -2.54
C ALA A 225 12.04 20.16 -3.11
N LEU A 226 12.30 18.89 -2.76
CA LEU A 226 13.40 18.14 -3.35
C LEU A 226 13.24 18.00 -4.87
N PHE A 227 12.03 17.75 -5.38
CA PHE A 227 11.78 17.76 -6.82
C PHE A 227 12.16 19.09 -7.45
N GLY A 228 11.73 20.22 -6.85
CA GLY A 228 12.10 21.56 -7.29
C GLY A 228 13.62 21.80 -7.29
N LEU A 229 14.31 21.37 -6.24
CA LEU A 229 15.77 21.46 -6.12
C LEU A 229 16.50 20.63 -7.19
N LEU A 230 15.92 19.54 -7.66
CA LEU A 230 16.50 18.66 -8.69
C LEU A 230 16.31 19.20 -10.12
N ILE A 231 15.40 20.15 -10.36
CA ILE A 231 15.13 20.69 -11.69
C ILE A 231 16.38 21.31 -12.30
N ALA A 232 17.01 22.26 -11.59
CA ALA A 232 18.16 22.98 -12.11
C ALA A 232 19.40 22.08 -12.30
N PRO A 233 19.82 21.25 -11.33
CA PRO A 233 20.95 20.34 -11.52
C PRO A 233 20.75 19.33 -12.65
N LEU A 234 19.59 18.66 -12.72
CA LEU A 234 19.35 17.67 -13.78
C LEU A 234 19.14 18.33 -15.15
N GLY A 235 18.55 19.52 -15.19
CA GLY A 235 18.45 20.33 -16.40
C GLY A 235 19.83 20.74 -16.92
N TRP A 236 20.73 21.18 -16.03
CA TRP A 236 22.11 21.49 -16.38
C TRP A 236 22.85 20.26 -16.91
N ILE A 237 22.71 19.09 -16.27
CA ILE A 237 23.30 17.83 -16.75
C ILE A 237 22.78 17.48 -18.15
N ALA A 238 21.46 17.60 -18.36
CA ALA A 238 20.84 17.29 -19.65
C ALA A 238 21.38 18.15 -20.80
N LEU A 239 21.78 19.40 -20.52
CA LEU A 239 22.30 20.34 -21.52
C LEU A 239 23.81 20.22 -21.74
N ASN A 240 24.58 19.87 -20.71
CA ASN A 240 26.05 19.94 -20.74
C ASN A 240 26.74 18.59 -20.84
N VAL A 241 26.05 17.47 -20.53
CA VAL A 241 26.63 16.12 -20.61
C VAL A 241 26.15 15.43 -21.90
N PRO A 242 27.05 15.13 -22.85
CA PRO A 242 26.68 14.44 -24.08
C PRO A 242 26.00 13.09 -23.81
N GLY A 243 24.83 12.86 -24.42
CA GLY A 243 24.05 11.63 -24.27
C GLY A 243 23.14 11.58 -23.04
N ALA A 244 23.23 12.51 -22.08
CA ALA A 244 22.39 12.51 -20.88
C ALA A 244 20.90 12.63 -21.19
N SER A 245 20.54 13.53 -22.12
CA SER A 245 19.14 13.73 -22.54
C SER A 245 18.58 12.52 -23.29
N ALA A 246 19.41 11.78 -24.02
CA ALA A 246 19.04 10.54 -24.71
C ALA A 246 18.78 9.39 -23.71
N LEU A 247 19.46 9.39 -22.56
CA LEU A 247 19.18 8.49 -21.43
C LEU A 247 17.96 8.92 -20.59
N GLY A 248 17.25 9.98 -20.99
CA GLY A 248 16.06 10.47 -20.31
C GLY A 248 16.33 11.41 -19.13
N ILE A 249 17.58 11.85 -18.92
CA ILE A 249 17.92 12.83 -17.87
C ILE A 249 17.40 14.20 -18.31
N ARG A 250 16.50 14.76 -17.49
CA ARG A 250 15.84 16.06 -17.71
C ARG A 250 15.53 16.70 -16.36
N GLY A 251 15.32 18.02 -16.35
CA GLY A 251 14.95 18.75 -15.12
C GLY A 251 13.55 18.41 -14.58
N ILE A 252 12.64 17.93 -15.44
CA ILE A 252 11.31 17.47 -15.06
C ILE A 252 11.06 16.07 -15.62
N GLY A 253 10.09 15.35 -15.07
CA GLY A 253 9.70 14.03 -15.53
C GLY A 253 10.20 12.89 -14.64
N ALA A 254 10.43 11.72 -15.25
CA ALA A 254 10.78 10.50 -14.54
C ALA A 254 12.17 10.57 -13.87
N ALA A 255 13.13 11.33 -14.42
CA ALA A 255 14.48 11.44 -13.89
C ALA A 255 14.53 12.05 -12.47
N PRO A 256 14.01 13.28 -12.22
CA PRO A 256 13.99 13.82 -10.85
C PRO A 256 13.15 12.99 -9.89
N ALA A 257 12.06 12.37 -10.38
CA ALA A 257 11.25 11.46 -9.60
C ALA A 257 12.07 10.26 -9.11
N PHE A 258 12.77 9.59 -10.02
CA PHE A 258 13.64 8.44 -9.71
C PHE A 258 14.74 8.82 -8.72
N VAL A 259 15.43 9.95 -8.94
CA VAL A 259 16.51 10.42 -8.07
C VAL A 259 15.99 10.70 -6.66
N ALA A 260 14.86 11.38 -6.50
CA ALA A 260 14.32 11.66 -5.17
C ALA A 260 13.90 10.37 -4.43
N LEU A 261 13.21 9.46 -5.12
CA LEU A 261 12.81 8.16 -4.56
C LEU A 261 14.03 7.32 -4.14
N PHE A 262 15.09 7.34 -4.97
CA PHE A 262 16.37 6.72 -4.66
C PHE A 262 16.99 7.33 -3.39
N LEU A 263 17.09 8.66 -3.33
CA LEU A 263 17.68 9.38 -2.20
C LEU A 263 16.92 9.12 -0.90
N TYR A 264 15.59 9.13 -0.95
CA TYR A 264 14.74 8.82 0.21
C TYR A 264 14.88 7.37 0.66
N SER A 265 15.11 6.46 -0.28
CA SER A 265 15.33 5.04 0.01
C SER A 265 16.70 4.76 0.64
N LEU A 266 17.71 5.60 0.41
CA LEU A 266 19.09 5.36 0.89
C LEU A 266 19.19 5.29 2.41
N LEU A 267 18.66 6.27 3.15
CA LEU A 267 18.79 6.29 4.61
C LEU A 267 18.24 5.02 5.26
N PRO A 268 16.97 4.63 5.04
CA PRO A 268 16.43 3.44 5.68
C PRO A 268 17.13 2.16 5.20
N VAL A 269 17.58 2.05 3.94
CA VAL A 269 18.39 0.89 3.49
C VAL A 269 19.71 0.80 4.24
N VAL A 270 20.46 1.90 4.32
CA VAL A 270 21.77 1.97 5.01
C VAL A 270 21.58 1.71 6.50
N ALA A 271 20.61 2.38 7.13
CA ALA A 271 20.35 2.25 8.56
C ALA A 271 19.94 0.82 8.95
N ASN A 272 19.02 0.19 8.22
CA ASN A 272 18.61 -1.19 8.49
C ASN A 272 19.74 -2.19 8.21
N THR A 273 20.62 -1.91 7.26
CA THR A 273 21.83 -2.73 7.03
C THR A 273 22.78 -2.67 8.22
N VAL A 274 23.05 -1.47 8.74
CA VAL A 274 23.90 -1.29 9.92
C VAL A 274 23.28 -1.96 11.15
N VAL A 275 21.97 -1.80 11.36
CA VAL A 275 21.25 -2.43 12.48
C VAL A 275 21.27 -3.96 12.36
N GLY A 276 21.02 -4.50 11.16
CA GLY A 276 21.05 -5.94 10.92
C GLY A 276 22.41 -6.56 11.21
N LEU A 277 23.50 -5.95 10.72
CA LEU A 277 24.86 -6.42 10.99
C LEU A 277 25.27 -6.27 12.45
N ALA A 278 24.85 -5.18 13.11
CA ALA A 278 25.11 -4.98 14.53
C ALA A 278 24.33 -5.96 15.44
N GLY A 279 23.21 -6.50 14.96
CA GLY A 279 22.39 -7.48 15.67
C GLY A 279 22.90 -8.93 15.57
N VAL A 280 23.96 -9.19 14.82
CA VAL A 280 24.55 -10.54 14.70
C VAL A 280 25.13 -10.98 16.06
N PRO A 281 24.78 -12.19 16.57
CA PRO A 281 25.29 -12.67 17.85
C PRO A 281 26.82 -12.67 17.92
N ARG A 282 27.36 -12.24 19.07
CA ARG A 282 28.82 -12.20 19.29
C ARG A 282 29.43 -13.59 19.20
N ASP A 283 28.77 -14.59 19.77
CA ASP A 283 29.22 -15.99 19.78
C ASP A 283 29.40 -16.55 18.36
N ALA A 284 28.51 -16.20 17.43
CA ALA A 284 28.63 -16.60 16.03
C ALA A 284 29.87 -15.97 15.36
N ASN A 285 30.17 -14.71 15.70
CA ASN A 285 31.35 -14.01 15.19
C ASN A 285 32.65 -14.54 15.79
N ASP A 286 32.65 -14.91 17.07
CA ASP A 286 33.83 -15.44 17.75
C ASP A 286 34.10 -16.89 17.37
N ALA A 287 33.06 -17.71 17.17
CA ALA A 287 33.18 -19.05 16.59
C ALA A 287 33.78 -18.99 15.17
N ALA A 288 33.29 -18.08 14.31
CA ALA A 288 33.82 -17.88 12.97
C ALA A 288 35.30 -17.47 12.98
N ARG A 289 35.71 -16.62 13.93
CA ARG A 289 37.12 -16.27 14.14
C ARG A 289 37.94 -17.46 14.64
N GLY A 290 37.39 -18.26 15.56
CA GLY A 290 38.05 -19.43 16.16
C GLY A 290 38.44 -20.50 15.13
N ILE A 291 37.68 -20.62 14.04
CA ILE A 291 38.00 -21.53 12.91
C ILE A 291 38.82 -20.87 11.80
N GLY A 292 39.32 -19.64 12.00
CA GLY A 292 40.23 -18.96 11.07
C GLY A 292 39.57 -18.24 9.89
N MET A 293 38.26 -17.93 9.94
CA MET A 293 37.63 -17.17 8.85
C MET A 293 38.21 -15.75 8.73
N THR A 294 38.59 -15.37 7.51
CA THR A 294 38.92 -13.98 7.16
C THR A 294 37.70 -13.06 7.29
N GLY A 295 37.91 -11.75 7.43
CA GLY A 295 36.80 -10.80 7.53
C GLY A 295 35.83 -10.82 6.33
N ARG A 296 36.29 -11.18 5.12
CA ARG A 296 35.41 -11.36 3.95
C ARG A 296 34.60 -12.66 4.05
N GLN A 297 35.25 -13.77 4.43
CA GLN A 297 34.56 -15.06 4.64
C GLN A 297 33.52 -14.95 5.75
N ARG A 298 33.86 -14.31 6.88
CA ARG A 298 32.93 -14.08 7.99
C ARG A 298 31.74 -13.21 7.57
N LEU A 299 31.97 -12.14 6.79
CA LEU A 299 30.89 -11.28 6.31
C LEU A 299 29.90 -12.03 5.43
N PHE A 300 30.37 -12.71 4.39
CA PHE A 300 29.47 -13.39 3.45
C PHE A 300 28.94 -14.73 3.96
N GLY A 301 29.70 -15.42 4.82
CA GLY A 301 29.35 -16.74 5.35
C GLY A 301 28.56 -16.73 6.66
N VAL A 302 28.65 -15.65 7.46
CA VAL A 302 28.05 -15.59 8.81
C VAL A 302 27.25 -14.31 9.02
N GLU A 303 27.88 -13.14 8.93
CA GLU A 303 27.24 -11.86 9.28
C GLU A 303 26.06 -11.52 8.35
N LEU A 304 26.27 -11.53 7.03
CA LEU A 304 25.22 -11.21 6.05
C LEU A 304 24.06 -12.20 6.10
N PRO A 305 24.29 -13.53 6.14
CA PRO A 305 23.20 -14.49 6.34
C PRO A 305 22.39 -14.21 7.62
N LEU A 306 23.03 -13.94 8.75
CA LEU A 306 22.32 -13.68 10.00
C LEU A 306 21.62 -12.31 10.02
N ALA A 307 22.18 -11.31 9.35
CA ALA A 307 21.61 -9.96 9.23
C ALA A 307 20.50 -9.84 8.18
N PHE A 308 20.50 -10.72 7.17
CA PHE A 308 19.58 -10.67 6.02
C PHE A 308 18.09 -10.50 6.36
N PRO A 309 17.52 -11.15 7.39
CA PRO A 309 16.10 -11.00 7.70
C PRO A 309 15.74 -9.57 8.14
N VAL A 310 16.64 -8.93 8.88
CA VAL A 310 16.50 -7.55 9.33
C VAL A 310 16.65 -6.60 8.13
N ILE A 311 17.63 -6.87 7.25
CA ILE A 311 17.82 -6.11 6.01
C ILE A 311 16.57 -6.17 5.13
N LEU A 312 16.01 -7.37 4.91
CA LEU A 312 14.78 -7.56 4.14
C LEU A 312 13.58 -6.85 4.77
N THR A 313 13.46 -6.88 6.10
CA THR A 313 12.44 -6.12 6.83
C THR A 313 12.56 -4.62 6.55
N GLY A 314 13.80 -4.11 6.52
CA GLY A 314 14.10 -2.73 6.11
C GLY A 314 13.67 -2.45 4.67
N ILE A 315 14.11 -3.28 3.72
CA ILE A 315 13.76 -3.16 2.29
C ILE A 315 12.23 -3.15 2.09
N ARG A 316 11.48 -3.96 2.85
CA ARG A 316 10.01 -3.96 2.83
C ARG A 316 9.41 -2.64 3.24
N ILE A 317 9.87 -2.08 4.35
CA ILE A 317 9.38 -0.78 4.83
C ILE A 317 9.65 0.30 3.76
N VAL A 318 10.85 0.29 3.20
CA VAL A 318 11.22 1.22 2.13
C VAL A 318 10.36 1.02 0.89
N LEU A 319 10.12 -0.22 0.46
CA LEU A 319 9.28 -0.50 -0.69
C LEU A 319 7.86 0.06 -0.53
N VAL A 320 7.23 -0.18 0.62
CA VAL A 320 5.88 0.35 0.92
C VAL A 320 5.87 1.87 0.92
N GLN A 321 6.85 2.49 1.57
CA GLN A 321 7.02 3.95 1.57
C GLN A 321 7.23 4.49 0.15
N ASN A 322 8.06 3.82 -0.65
CA ASN A 322 8.45 4.24 -1.98
C ASN A 322 7.29 4.13 -2.98
N ILE A 323 6.45 3.09 -2.88
CA ILE A 323 5.20 2.97 -3.65
C ILE A 323 4.27 4.15 -3.35
N GLY A 324 4.18 4.57 -2.09
CA GLY A 324 3.44 5.75 -1.68
C GLY A 324 4.03 7.04 -2.26
N LEU A 325 5.32 7.29 -2.05
CA LEU A 325 6.03 8.48 -2.54
C LEU A 325 6.01 8.60 -4.06
N ALA A 326 6.02 7.48 -4.79
CA ALA A 326 5.91 7.46 -6.25
C ALA A 326 4.62 8.12 -6.75
N THR A 327 3.54 8.19 -5.96
CA THR A 327 2.35 8.96 -6.35
C THR A 327 2.65 10.46 -6.50
N ILE A 328 3.53 11.02 -5.67
CA ILE A 328 3.87 12.44 -5.69
C ILE A 328 4.68 12.79 -6.95
N ALA A 329 5.35 11.82 -7.58
CA ALA A 329 6.11 12.01 -8.82
C ALA A 329 5.29 12.60 -9.97
N ALA A 330 3.97 12.37 -9.99
CA ALA A 330 3.08 12.93 -10.99
C ALA A 330 3.08 14.48 -11.01
N LEU A 331 3.35 15.13 -9.86
CA LEU A 331 3.42 16.60 -9.77
C LEU A 331 4.56 17.21 -10.60
N ILE A 332 5.62 16.45 -10.88
CA ILE A 332 6.76 16.89 -11.69
C ILE A 332 6.77 16.23 -13.08
N GLY A 333 5.67 15.58 -13.47
CA GLY A 333 5.57 14.86 -14.74
C GLY A 333 6.25 13.49 -14.74
N GLY A 334 6.58 12.93 -13.57
CA GLY A 334 7.18 11.59 -13.46
C GLY A 334 6.25 10.44 -13.85
N GLY A 335 4.94 10.69 -13.87
CA GLY A 335 3.91 9.69 -14.13
C GLY A 335 3.53 8.90 -12.88
N GLY A 336 3.04 7.68 -13.09
CA GLY A 336 2.52 6.80 -12.05
C GLY A 336 1.04 7.00 -11.78
N PHE A 337 0.48 6.21 -10.87
CA PHE A 337 -0.92 6.33 -10.46
C PHE A 337 -1.27 7.71 -9.89
N GLY A 338 -0.26 8.46 -9.43
CA GLY A 338 -0.39 9.84 -9.03
C GLY A 338 -1.02 10.76 -10.09
N VAL A 339 -0.87 10.44 -11.38
CA VAL A 339 -1.47 11.22 -12.46
C VAL A 339 -2.98 11.31 -12.27
N PHE A 340 -3.64 10.20 -11.94
CA PHE A 340 -5.09 10.18 -11.67
C PHE A 340 -5.43 10.88 -10.36
N VAL A 341 -4.62 10.71 -9.31
CA VAL A 341 -4.81 11.36 -8.01
C VAL A 341 -4.82 12.88 -8.14
N PHE A 342 -3.78 13.46 -8.74
CA PHE A 342 -3.67 14.91 -8.85
C PHE A 342 -4.61 15.52 -9.89
N GLN A 343 -4.89 14.81 -10.99
CA GLN A 343 -5.96 15.23 -11.91
C GLN A 343 -7.32 15.24 -11.20
N GLY A 344 -7.63 14.20 -10.42
CA GLY A 344 -8.88 14.12 -9.68
C GLY A 344 -9.02 15.22 -8.64
N ILE A 345 -7.96 15.54 -7.91
CA ILE A 345 -7.94 16.67 -6.96
C ILE A 345 -8.17 17.99 -7.71
N GLY A 346 -7.45 18.22 -8.81
CA GLY A 346 -7.58 19.45 -9.60
C GLY A 346 -8.96 19.64 -10.25
N GLN A 347 -9.67 18.54 -10.53
CA GLN A 347 -11.00 18.52 -11.14
C GLN A 347 -12.13 18.28 -10.13
N THR A 348 -11.83 18.27 -8.82
CA THR A 348 -12.76 17.88 -7.74
C THR A 348 -13.51 16.57 -8.01
N ALA A 349 -12.88 15.66 -8.77
CA ALA A 349 -13.42 14.39 -9.22
C ALA A 349 -12.88 13.25 -8.36
N MET A 350 -13.58 12.96 -7.25
CA MET A 350 -13.17 11.92 -6.30
C MET A 350 -13.01 10.54 -6.95
N ASP A 351 -13.82 10.22 -7.96
CA ASP A 351 -13.73 8.93 -8.67
C ASP A 351 -12.38 8.76 -9.37
N LEU A 352 -11.84 9.85 -9.92
CA LEU A 352 -10.53 9.88 -10.56
C LEU A 352 -9.41 9.81 -9.53
N VAL A 353 -9.60 10.43 -8.35
CA VAL A 353 -8.67 10.28 -7.22
C VAL A 353 -8.58 8.81 -6.80
N LEU A 354 -9.72 8.15 -6.65
CA LEU A 354 -9.79 6.74 -6.26
C LEU A 354 -9.22 5.81 -7.34
N LEU A 355 -9.37 6.14 -8.62
CA LEU A 355 -8.78 5.39 -9.73
C LEU A 355 -7.25 5.28 -9.59
N GLY A 356 -6.57 6.29 -9.04
CA GLY A 356 -5.13 6.22 -8.74
C GLY A 356 -4.82 5.69 -7.33
N ALA A 357 -5.59 6.08 -6.32
CA ALA A 357 -5.30 5.77 -4.92
C ALA A 357 -5.53 4.28 -4.59
N VAL A 358 -6.63 3.68 -5.04
CA VAL A 358 -6.99 2.28 -4.76
C VAL A 358 -5.91 1.30 -5.25
N PRO A 359 -5.48 1.33 -6.53
CA PRO A 359 -4.43 0.43 -6.99
C PRO A 359 -3.08 0.70 -6.33
N THR A 360 -2.78 1.94 -5.94
CA THR A 360 -1.55 2.26 -5.18
C THR A 360 -1.55 1.56 -3.83
N VAL A 361 -2.65 1.66 -3.06
CA VAL A 361 -2.77 1.01 -1.75
C VAL A 361 -2.75 -0.52 -1.89
N ALA A 362 -3.45 -1.06 -2.89
CA ALA A 362 -3.44 -2.49 -3.18
C ALA A 362 -2.03 -2.99 -3.50
N LEU A 363 -1.27 -2.27 -4.33
CA LEU A 363 0.11 -2.59 -4.68
C LEU A 363 1.02 -2.55 -3.44
N ALA A 364 0.90 -1.52 -2.61
CA ALA A 364 1.69 -1.38 -1.38
C ALA A 364 1.41 -2.54 -0.39
N PHE A 365 0.14 -2.89 -0.19
CA PHE A 365 -0.25 -3.99 0.70
C PHE A 365 0.22 -5.35 0.16
N ALA A 366 0.04 -5.61 -1.14
CA ALA A 366 0.49 -6.84 -1.78
C ALA A 366 2.02 -6.98 -1.66
N ALA A 367 2.78 -5.91 -1.94
CA ALA A 367 4.22 -5.89 -1.81
C ALA A 367 4.67 -6.17 -0.36
N ALA A 368 4.01 -5.58 0.64
CA ALA A 368 4.29 -5.82 2.04
C ALA A 368 4.09 -7.30 2.42
N VAL A 369 2.93 -7.87 2.10
CA VAL A 369 2.59 -9.26 2.43
C VAL A 369 3.53 -10.26 1.76
N VAL A 370 3.84 -10.06 0.48
CA VAL A 370 4.73 -10.94 -0.28
C VAL A 370 6.15 -10.92 0.31
N LEU A 371 6.69 -9.74 0.58
CA LEU A 371 8.06 -9.61 1.09
C LEU A 371 8.18 -10.07 2.55
N ASP A 372 7.13 -9.89 3.35
CA ASP A 372 7.04 -10.47 4.68
C ASP A 372 7.08 -11.99 4.67
N ALA A 373 6.25 -12.59 3.83
CA ALA A 373 6.23 -14.03 3.69
C ALA A 373 7.57 -14.58 3.18
N ALA A 374 8.20 -13.90 2.21
CA ALA A 374 9.53 -14.26 1.71
C ALA A 374 10.61 -14.19 2.80
N THR A 375 10.57 -13.16 3.64
CA THR A 375 11.51 -12.99 4.77
C THR A 375 11.38 -14.13 5.76
N GLU A 376 10.16 -14.46 6.19
CA GLU A 376 9.90 -15.52 7.16
C GLU A 376 10.28 -16.92 6.63
N LEU A 377 10.00 -17.21 5.35
CA LEU A 377 10.41 -18.46 4.70
C LEU A 377 11.94 -18.61 4.60
N SER A 378 12.66 -17.50 4.43
CA SER A 378 14.14 -17.49 4.40
C SER A 378 14.74 -17.85 5.76
N ASN A 379 14.06 -17.48 6.85
CA ASN A 379 14.50 -17.77 8.23
C ASN A 379 14.26 -19.23 8.61
N SER A 380 13.08 -19.78 8.25
CA SER A 380 12.70 -21.14 8.60
C SER A 380 13.62 -22.20 8.00
N LYS A 381 14.13 -21.97 6.79
CA LYS A 381 15.11 -22.87 6.15
C LYS A 381 16.48 -22.82 6.84
N ARG A 382 16.87 -21.69 7.44
CA ARG A 382 18.17 -21.53 8.10
C ARG A 382 18.20 -22.13 9.50
N GLY A 383 17.10 -22.05 10.25
CA GLY A 383 16.99 -22.72 11.57
C GLY A 383 16.91 -24.25 11.51
N ARG A 384 16.82 -24.86 10.32
CA ARG A 384 16.90 -26.32 10.11
C ARG A 384 18.27 -26.78 9.62
N ALA A 385 19.16 -25.87 9.24
CA ALA A 385 20.49 -26.15 8.69
C ALA A 385 21.63 -25.83 9.67
N ALA A 386 21.31 -25.18 10.80
CA ALA A 386 22.13 -25.09 12.00
C ALA A 386 21.59 -26.09 13.02
#